data_AF-A0A3G6J2S6-F1
#
_entry.id   AF-A0A3G6J2S6-F1
#
_cell.length_a   1.000
_cell.length_b   1.000
_cell.length_c   1.000
_cell.angle_alpha   90.00
_cell.angle_beta   90.00
_cell.angle_gamma   90.00
#
_symmetry.space_group_name_H-M   'P 1'
#
loop_
_entity.id
_entity.type
_entity.pdbx_description
1 polymer ?
#
loop_
_entity_poly.entity_id
_entity_poly.type
_entity_poly.pdbx_seq_one_letter_code
_entity_poly.pdbx_strand_id
1 'polypeptide(L)'
;MFQIILSIIAVLLIVLIGAEFGTRWYITKQIRDEVGQSADGREAEVSLGSSPVLLGMLQKDVNHVEITTPDTVKIEQPAAPNAVPTINGTPDAHIVIEHLDISDPDHLIAKDIDLTTDLSNEFLLANLQLYLENALPQQAPESSNPLGALVNDLLHKSVRVSDVRSNPQAGTMEVEFTDGAAKVELKPRAKDGQITFEAKGASVLGLSMPSAVSDALTQALKQAAGSIDVGLSFKKVTVLDDGMSVELEGHDVDLNELSAENNFGPSI
;
A
#
# COMPACT_ATOMS: atom_id res chain seq x y z
N MET A 1 -25.44 -52.17 -18.25
CA MET A 1 -25.89 -50.92 -17.61
C MET A 1 -24.70 -50.17 -16.98
N PHE A 2 -23.89 -50.80 -16.12
CA PHE A 2 -22.70 -50.19 -15.48
C PHE A 2 -21.67 -49.57 -16.47
N GLN A 3 -21.34 -50.26 -17.57
CA GLN A 3 -20.37 -49.74 -18.56
C GLN A 3 -20.85 -48.48 -19.31
N ILE A 4 -22.16 -48.33 -19.52
CA ILE A 4 -22.74 -47.15 -20.19
C ILE A 4 -22.69 -45.95 -19.25
N ILE A 5 -23.01 -46.15 -17.96
CA ILE A 5 -22.91 -45.11 -16.93
C ILE A 5 -21.46 -44.64 -16.79
N LEU A 6 -20.49 -45.57 -16.76
CA LEU A 6 -19.07 -45.21 -16.69
C LEU A 6 -18.60 -44.42 -17.92
N SER A 7 -19.05 -44.79 -19.12
CA SER A 7 -18.73 -44.06 -20.35
C SER A 7 -19.32 -42.64 -20.35
N ILE A 8 -20.54 -42.47 -19.85
CA ILE A 8 -21.19 -41.15 -19.76
C ILE A 8 -20.46 -40.27 -18.74
N ILE A 9 -20.11 -40.81 -17.57
CA ILE A 9 -19.34 -40.09 -16.55
C ILE A 9 -17.97 -39.67 -17.11
N ALA A 10 -17.27 -40.56 -17.81
CA ALA A 10 -15.98 -40.25 -18.41
C ALA A 10 -16.07 -39.11 -19.44
N VAL A 11 -17.07 -39.14 -20.33
CA VAL A 11 -17.31 -38.05 -21.29
C VAL A 11 -17.65 -36.75 -20.57
N LEU A 12 -18.50 -36.81 -19.53
CA LEU A 12 -18.90 -35.64 -18.76
C LEU A 12 -17.72 -35.03 -18.00
N LEU A 13 -16.82 -35.84 -17.44
CA LEU A 13 -15.59 -35.36 -16.81
C LEU A 13 -14.68 -34.63 -17.81
N ILE A 14 -14.53 -35.15 -19.04
CA ILE A 14 -13.73 -34.49 -20.08
C ILE A 14 -14.34 -33.12 -20.45
N VAL A 15 -15.67 -33.03 -20.55
CA VAL A 15 -16.37 -31.76 -20.81
C VAL A 15 -16.14 -30.78 -19.65
N LEU A 16 -16.26 -31.23 -18.41
CA LEU A 16 -16.01 -30.40 -17.24
C LEU A 16 -14.57 -29.88 -17.19
N ILE A 17 -13.58 -30.72 -17.52
CA ILE A 17 -12.16 -30.32 -17.60
C ILE A 17 -11.96 -29.24 -18.67
N GLY A 18 -12.56 -29.41 -19.86
CA GLY A 18 -12.45 -28.42 -20.93
C GLY A 18 -13.11 -27.09 -20.58
N ALA A 19 -14.28 -27.14 -19.94
CA ALA A 19 -14.99 -25.95 -19.47
C ALA A 19 -14.19 -25.23 -18.38
N GLU A 20 -13.64 -25.96 -17.41
CA GLU A 20 -12.82 -25.42 -16.32
C GLU A 20 -11.60 -24.67 -16.86
N PHE A 21 -10.88 -25.27 -17.81
CA PHE A 21 -9.74 -24.63 -18.46
C PHE A 21 -10.13 -23.33 -19.18
N GLY A 22 -11.26 -23.34 -19.90
CA GLY A 22 -11.78 -22.15 -20.58
C GLY A 22 -12.14 -21.02 -19.62
N THR A 23 -12.83 -21.33 -18.52
CA THR A 23 -13.22 -20.37 -17.50
C THR A 23 -12.01 -19.74 -16.81
N ARG A 24 -11.05 -20.56 -16.38
CA ARG A 24 -9.81 -20.09 -15.74
C ARG A 24 -9.04 -19.17 -16.67
N TRP A 25 -8.87 -19.55 -17.93
CA TRP A 25 -8.20 -18.71 -18.92
C TRP A 25 -8.92 -17.37 -19.14
N TYR A 26 -10.24 -17.38 -19.22
CA TYR A 26 -11.05 -16.17 -19.42
C TYR A 26 -10.92 -15.19 -18.25
N ILE A 27 -11.07 -15.67 -17.00
CA ILE A 27 -10.99 -14.84 -15.80
C ILE A 27 -9.59 -14.26 -15.60
N THR A 28 -8.55 -15.09 -15.69
CA THR A 28 -7.16 -14.64 -15.59
C THR A 28 -6.86 -13.53 -16.60
N LYS A 29 -7.38 -13.66 -17.83
CA LYS A 29 -7.20 -12.63 -18.86
C LYS A 29 -7.95 -11.35 -18.50
N GLN A 30 -9.20 -11.44 -18.06
CA GLN A 30 -10.00 -10.27 -17.72
C GLN A 30 -9.38 -9.47 -16.57
N ILE A 31 -8.96 -10.16 -15.49
CA ILE A 31 -8.29 -9.50 -14.34
C ILE A 31 -6.99 -8.84 -14.80
N ARG A 32 -6.19 -9.51 -15.63
CA ARG A 32 -4.95 -8.93 -16.16
C ARG A 32 -5.21 -7.69 -17.02
N ASP A 33 -6.24 -7.74 -17.87
CA ASP A 33 -6.62 -6.61 -18.73
C ASP A 33 -7.12 -5.42 -17.89
N GLU A 34 -7.78 -5.67 -16.74
CA GLU A 34 -8.25 -4.65 -15.81
C GLU A 34 -7.13 -4.01 -14.96
N VAL A 35 -6.14 -4.81 -14.50
CA VAL A 35 -4.99 -4.30 -13.72
C VAL A 35 -4.01 -3.50 -14.60
N GLY A 36 -3.97 -3.78 -15.90
CA GLY A 36 -3.12 -3.07 -16.85
C GLY A 36 -1.67 -3.57 -16.87
N GLN A 37 -0.78 -2.77 -17.48
CA GLN A 37 0.63 -3.11 -17.70
C GLN A 37 1.54 -2.05 -17.09
N SER A 38 2.65 -2.48 -16.47
CA SER A 38 3.73 -1.57 -16.07
C SER A 38 4.37 -0.89 -17.27
N ALA A 39 4.97 0.28 -17.03
CA ALA A 39 5.67 1.04 -18.06
C ALA A 39 6.86 0.31 -18.72
N ASP A 40 7.34 -0.75 -18.07
CA ASP A 40 8.38 -1.66 -18.56
C ASP A 40 7.82 -2.91 -19.27
N GLY A 41 6.49 -3.01 -19.40
CA GLY A 41 5.79 -4.11 -20.06
C GLY A 41 5.58 -5.35 -19.19
N ARG A 42 5.82 -5.28 -17.87
CA ARG A 42 5.42 -6.36 -16.95
C ARG A 42 3.89 -6.38 -16.80
N GLU A 43 3.30 -7.57 -16.92
CA GLU A 43 1.87 -7.83 -16.75
C GLU A 43 1.58 -8.35 -15.34
N ALA A 44 0.36 -8.12 -14.85
CA ALA A 44 -0.09 -8.76 -13.62
C ALA A 44 -0.18 -10.29 -13.77
N GLU A 45 0.32 -10.99 -12.76
CA GLU A 45 0.18 -12.44 -12.65
C GLU A 45 -1.05 -12.77 -11.79
N VAL A 46 -1.88 -13.68 -12.27
CA VAL A 46 -3.13 -14.07 -11.60
C VAL A 46 -3.22 -15.59 -11.56
N SER A 47 -3.39 -16.14 -10.37
CA SER A 47 -3.55 -17.57 -10.09
C SER A 47 -4.86 -17.80 -9.34
N LEU A 48 -5.57 -18.88 -9.70
CA LEU A 48 -6.84 -19.29 -9.06
C LEU A 48 -6.66 -20.56 -8.21
N GLY A 49 -5.42 -20.84 -7.82
CA GLY A 49 -5.06 -22.02 -7.04
C GLY A 49 -5.26 -23.35 -7.80
N SER A 50 -5.44 -24.43 -7.05
CA SER A 50 -5.69 -25.79 -7.59
C SER A 50 -7.17 -26.19 -7.60
N SER A 51 -8.04 -25.36 -7.02
CA SER A 51 -9.47 -25.62 -6.94
C SER A 51 -10.18 -25.39 -8.29
N PRO A 52 -11.17 -26.22 -8.67
CA PRO A 52 -11.98 -25.96 -9.86
C PRO A 52 -12.87 -24.72 -9.69
N VAL A 53 -12.67 -23.72 -10.54
CA VAL A 53 -13.41 -22.45 -10.53
C VAL A 53 -14.88 -22.64 -10.84
N LEU A 54 -15.22 -23.53 -11.76
CA LEU A 54 -16.62 -23.84 -12.07
C LEU A 54 -17.38 -24.39 -10.86
N LEU A 55 -16.69 -25.16 -10.01
CA LEU A 55 -17.28 -25.64 -8.76
C LEU A 55 -17.48 -24.48 -7.79
N GLY A 56 -16.51 -23.57 -7.71
CA GLY A 56 -16.62 -22.35 -6.91
C GLY A 56 -17.77 -21.45 -7.35
N MET A 57 -17.97 -21.24 -8.65
CA MET A 57 -19.12 -20.50 -9.20
C MET A 57 -20.46 -21.15 -8.85
N LEU A 58 -20.53 -22.49 -8.89
CA LEU A 58 -21.73 -23.22 -8.49
C LEU A 58 -22.00 -23.08 -6.99
N GLN A 59 -20.94 -23.07 -6.17
CA GLN A 59 -20.99 -22.89 -4.72
C GLN A 59 -21.10 -21.42 -4.30
N LYS A 60 -20.92 -20.48 -5.25
CA LYS A 60 -20.79 -19.04 -5.02
C LYS A 60 -19.63 -18.66 -4.09
N ASP A 61 -18.60 -19.48 -4.02
CA ASP A 61 -17.41 -19.29 -3.20
C ASP A 61 -16.18 -19.66 -4.03
N VAL A 62 -15.30 -18.70 -4.32
CA VAL A 62 -14.04 -18.95 -5.01
C VAL A 62 -12.97 -19.19 -3.96
N ASN A 63 -12.50 -20.43 -3.87
CA ASN A 63 -11.63 -20.86 -2.78
C ASN A 63 -10.34 -20.06 -2.65
N HIS A 64 -9.69 -19.69 -3.77
CA HIS A 64 -8.36 -19.09 -3.75
C HIS A 64 -8.14 -18.20 -4.98
N VAL A 65 -7.70 -16.97 -4.76
CA VAL A 65 -7.29 -16.02 -5.79
C VAL A 65 -6.00 -15.35 -5.35
N GLU A 66 -4.99 -15.41 -6.20
CA GLU A 66 -3.68 -14.81 -5.96
C GLU A 66 -3.38 -13.86 -7.12
N ILE A 67 -3.07 -12.60 -6.80
CA ILE A 67 -2.82 -11.53 -7.76
C ILE A 67 -1.48 -10.90 -7.40
N THR A 68 -0.53 -10.89 -8.33
CA THR A 68 0.74 -10.19 -8.17
C THR A 68 0.82 -9.08 -9.20
N THR A 69 0.84 -7.84 -8.74
CA THR A 69 0.98 -6.64 -9.57
C THR A 69 2.43 -6.17 -9.57
N PRO A 70 3.01 -5.91 -10.74
CA PRO A 70 4.36 -5.34 -10.82
C PRO A 70 4.40 -3.90 -10.32
N ASP A 71 5.58 -3.46 -9.90
CA ASP A 71 5.84 -2.04 -9.62
C ASP A 71 5.66 -1.20 -10.90
N THR A 72 4.84 -0.15 -10.80
CA THR A 72 4.52 0.79 -11.88
C THR A 72 4.92 2.23 -11.52
N VAL A 73 5.52 2.45 -10.33
CA VAL A 73 5.79 3.77 -9.78
C VAL A 73 6.69 4.59 -10.69
N LYS A 74 6.26 5.82 -10.97
CA LYS A 74 7.04 6.86 -11.63
C LYS A 74 6.99 8.13 -10.80
N ILE A 75 8.16 8.58 -10.37
CA ILE A 75 8.33 9.81 -9.61
C ILE A 75 8.90 10.86 -10.57
N GLU A 76 8.10 11.87 -10.88
CA GLU A 76 8.53 13.01 -11.68
C GLU A 76 8.85 14.19 -10.76
N GLN A 77 10.13 14.56 -10.70
CA GLN A 77 10.59 15.71 -9.93
C GLN A 77 10.57 16.98 -10.80
N PRO A 78 9.85 18.04 -10.42
CA PRO A 78 9.88 19.28 -11.18
C PRO A 78 11.24 19.99 -11.03
N ALA A 79 11.67 20.73 -12.06
CA ALA A 79 12.97 21.39 -12.09
C ALA A 79 13.13 22.58 -11.10
N ALA A 80 12.04 23.03 -10.50
CA ALA A 80 12.09 24.13 -9.54
C ALA A 80 12.60 23.65 -8.18
N PRO A 81 13.52 24.40 -7.53
CA PRO A 81 13.98 24.07 -6.18
C PRO A 81 12.78 24.12 -5.22
N ASN A 82 12.54 23.00 -4.52
CA ASN A 82 11.43 22.78 -3.57
C ASN A 82 10.06 22.46 -4.20
N ALA A 83 10.00 22.08 -5.47
CA ALA A 83 8.75 21.56 -6.02
C ALA A 83 8.47 20.14 -5.53
N VAL A 84 7.22 19.91 -5.12
CA VAL A 84 6.72 18.61 -4.68
C VAL A 84 6.70 17.64 -5.87
N PRO A 85 7.21 16.40 -5.71
CA PRO A 85 7.17 15.42 -6.79
C PRO A 85 5.74 15.00 -7.11
N THR A 86 5.50 14.65 -8.37
CA THR A 86 4.29 13.94 -8.75
C THR A 86 4.58 12.45 -8.83
N ILE A 87 3.82 11.66 -8.08
CA ILE A 87 3.89 10.21 -8.09
C ILE A 87 2.77 9.69 -8.98
N ASN A 88 3.11 8.83 -9.95
CA ASN A 88 2.16 8.13 -10.79
C ASN A 88 2.37 6.62 -10.66
N GLY A 89 1.29 5.85 -10.73
CA GLY A 89 1.33 4.39 -10.55
C GLY A 89 1.31 3.95 -9.09
N THR A 90 1.43 2.66 -8.90
CA THR A 90 1.41 1.94 -7.62
C THR A 90 2.65 1.08 -7.46
N PRO A 91 3.14 0.88 -6.22
CA PRO A 91 4.19 -0.09 -5.92
C PRO A 91 3.79 -1.51 -6.33
N ASP A 92 4.74 -2.45 -6.27
CA ASP A 92 4.38 -3.86 -6.40
C ASP A 92 3.44 -4.28 -5.27
N ALA A 93 2.58 -5.23 -5.57
CA ALA A 93 1.69 -5.81 -4.58
C ALA A 93 1.49 -7.29 -4.85
N HIS A 94 1.37 -8.05 -3.77
CA HIS A 94 1.02 -9.44 -3.76
C HIS A 94 -0.21 -9.62 -2.88
N ILE A 95 -1.32 -10.00 -3.52
CA ILE A 95 -2.64 -10.12 -2.89
C ILE A 95 -3.03 -11.59 -2.94
N VAL A 96 -3.34 -12.15 -1.79
CA VAL A 96 -3.90 -13.49 -1.65
C VAL A 96 -5.27 -13.37 -1.00
N ILE A 97 -6.29 -13.92 -1.65
CA ILE A 97 -7.66 -13.96 -1.17
C ILE A 97 -8.04 -15.42 -1.03
N GLU A 98 -8.43 -15.82 0.17
CA GLU A 98 -9.00 -17.13 0.44
C GLU A 98 -10.51 -16.99 0.66
N HIS A 99 -11.28 -17.87 0.04
CA HIS A 99 -12.74 -17.92 0.11
C HIS A 99 -13.41 -16.56 -0.20
N LEU A 100 -13.48 -16.24 -1.49
CA LEU A 100 -14.24 -15.11 -1.99
C LEU A 100 -15.70 -15.48 -2.19
N ASP A 101 -16.59 -14.96 -1.36
CA ASP A 101 -18.04 -15.07 -1.53
C ASP A 101 -18.49 -14.16 -2.67
N ILE A 102 -19.03 -14.78 -3.72
CA ILE A 102 -19.58 -14.12 -4.91
C ILE A 102 -21.09 -14.29 -5.01
N SER A 103 -21.75 -14.61 -3.89
CA SER A 103 -23.20 -14.84 -3.83
C SER A 103 -24.00 -13.60 -4.17
N ASP A 104 -23.46 -12.43 -3.83
CA ASP A 104 -23.97 -11.10 -4.10
C ASP A 104 -22.93 -10.29 -4.92
N PRO A 105 -23.21 -9.95 -6.19
CA PRO A 105 -22.28 -9.19 -7.02
C PRO A 105 -21.94 -7.78 -6.53
N ASP A 106 -22.79 -7.20 -5.68
CA ASP A 106 -22.58 -5.86 -5.12
C ASP A 106 -21.76 -5.89 -3.81
N HIS A 107 -21.57 -7.07 -3.22
CA HIS A 107 -20.85 -7.30 -1.96
C HIS A 107 -19.97 -8.55 -2.07
N LEU A 108 -18.80 -8.38 -2.66
CA LEU A 108 -17.82 -9.44 -2.82
C LEU A 108 -17.01 -9.55 -1.53
N ILE A 109 -17.30 -10.55 -0.71
CA ILE A 109 -16.66 -10.70 0.61
C ILE A 109 -15.49 -11.68 0.53
N ALA A 110 -14.28 -11.18 0.73
CA ALA A 110 -13.10 -12.00 0.97
C ALA A 110 -13.07 -12.42 2.44
N LYS A 111 -13.23 -13.72 2.72
CA LYS A 111 -13.16 -14.21 4.11
C LYS A 111 -11.81 -13.97 4.74
N ASP A 112 -10.74 -14.22 4.01
CA ASP A 112 -9.38 -13.89 4.40
C ASP A 112 -8.68 -13.20 3.24
N ILE A 113 -7.98 -12.11 3.53
CA ILE A 113 -7.13 -11.40 2.57
C ILE A 113 -5.76 -11.13 3.20
N ASP A 114 -4.69 -11.50 2.51
CA ASP A 114 -3.33 -11.10 2.83
C ASP A 114 -2.81 -10.21 1.68
N LEU A 115 -2.30 -9.04 2.03
CA LEU A 115 -1.69 -8.09 1.09
C LEU A 115 -0.26 -7.81 1.53
N THR A 116 0.70 -8.01 0.63
CA THR A 116 2.10 -7.62 0.82
C THR A 116 2.50 -6.60 -0.25
N THR A 117 3.22 -5.55 0.14
CA THR A 117 3.76 -4.55 -0.79
C THR A 117 5.13 -4.08 -0.32
N ASP A 118 6.04 -3.90 -1.27
CA ASP A 118 7.37 -3.34 -1.01
C ASP A 118 7.39 -1.86 -1.40
N LEU A 119 7.75 -1.01 -0.43
CA LEU A 119 7.77 0.44 -0.57
C LEU A 119 9.21 0.90 -0.67
N SER A 120 9.64 1.34 -1.85
CA SER A 120 11.01 1.81 -2.07
C SER A 120 11.33 3.10 -1.31
N ASN A 121 12.61 3.35 -1.03
CA ASN A 121 13.09 4.56 -0.39
C ASN A 121 12.66 5.81 -1.17
N GLU A 122 12.70 5.79 -2.50
CA GLU A 122 12.25 6.94 -3.29
C GLU A 122 10.73 7.15 -3.22
N PHE A 123 9.93 6.09 -3.20
CA PHE A 123 8.48 6.19 -3.03
C PHE A 123 8.13 6.78 -1.65
N LEU A 124 8.80 6.30 -0.59
CA LEU A 124 8.63 6.81 0.77
C LEU A 124 9.05 8.28 0.88
N LEU A 125 10.19 8.66 0.29
CA LEU A 125 10.65 10.05 0.23
C LEU A 125 9.61 10.95 -0.44
N ALA A 126 9.13 10.56 -1.63
CA ALA A 126 8.17 11.34 -2.39
C ALA A 126 6.83 11.49 -1.64
N ASN A 127 6.35 10.42 -1.01
CA ASN A 127 5.13 10.48 -0.19
C ASN A 127 5.29 11.35 1.05
N LEU A 128 6.44 11.30 1.73
CA LEU A 128 6.71 12.19 2.87
C LEU A 128 6.77 13.66 2.44
N GLN A 129 7.34 13.96 1.27
CA GLN A 129 7.35 15.31 0.70
C GLN A 129 5.92 15.79 0.37
N LEU A 130 5.10 14.94 -0.23
CA LEU A 130 3.68 15.22 -0.48
C LEU A 130 2.89 15.44 0.81
N TYR A 131 3.07 14.57 1.80
CA TYR A 131 2.36 14.66 3.07
C TYR A 131 2.71 15.95 3.81
N LEU A 132 4.00 16.30 3.90
CA LEU A 132 4.44 17.51 4.60
C LEU A 132 3.96 18.80 3.93
N GLU A 133 3.91 18.84 2.59
CA GLU A 133 3.33 19.99 1.88
C GLU A 133 1.87 20.20 2.29
N ASN A 134 1.08 19.12 2.34
CA ASN A 134 -0.35 19.19 2.66
C ASN A 134 -0.63 19.37 4.16
N ALA A 135 0.25 18.86 5.03
CA ALA A 135 0.11 18.95 6.48
C ALA A 135 0.45 20.35 7.02
N LEU A 136 1.29 21.11 6.31
CA LEU A 136 1.61 22.47 6.68
C LEU A 136 0.48 23.42 6.20
N PRO A 137 -0.09 24.28 7.07
CA PRO A 137 -1.21 25.14 6.69
C PRO A 137 -0.88 26.06 5.49
N GLN A 138 -1.58 25.88 4.37
CA GLN A 138 -1.41 26.74 3.17
C GLN A 138 -1.81 28.20 3.43
N GLN A 139 -2.63 28.45 4.44
CA GLN A 139 -2.96 29.78 4.91
C GLN A 139 -2.32 30.01 6.28
N ALA A 140 -1.46 31.03 6.34
CA ALA A 140 -1.05 31.60 7.60
C ALA A 140 -2.32 31.89 8.43
N PRO A 141 -2.34 31.58 9.74
CA PRO A 141 -3.36 32.16 10.60
C PRO A 141 -3.38 33.67 10.33
N GLU A 142 -4.56 34.29 10.35
CA GLU A 142 -4.73 35.75 10.29
C GLU A 142 -4.02 36.40 11.51
N SER A 143 -2.71 36.30 11.54
CA SER A 143 -1.87 37.01 12.47
C SER A 143 -1.84 38.41 11.91
N SER A 144 -2.43 39.33 12.66
CA SER A 144 -2.31 40.77 12.43
C SER A 144 -0.86 41.28 12.51
N ASN A 145 0.13 40.38 12.55
CA ASN A 145 1.51 40.64 12.86
C ASN A 145 2.42 40.11 11.73
N PRO A 146 3.03 41.00 10.93
CA PRO A 146 3.81 40.62 9.73
C PRO A 146 5.02 39.71 10.03
N LEU A 147 5.49 39.67 11.28
CA LEU A 147 6.53 38.74 11.72
C LEU A 147 6.05 37.28 11.81
N GLY A 148 4.78 37.04 12.13
CA GLY A 148 4.22 35.67 12.19
C GLY A 148 4.11 35.04 10.80
N ALA A 149 3.68 35.82 9.81
CA ALA A 149 3.66 35.41 8.41
C ALA A 149 5.07 35.10 7.86
N LEU A 150 6.08 35.90 8.24
CA LEU A 150 7.46 35.66 7.84
C LEU A 150 8.03 34.38 8.48
N VAL A 151 7.78 34.15 9.76
CA VAL A 151 8.21 32.92 10.46
C VAL A 151 7.55 31.69 9.85
N ASN A 152 6.27 31.77 9.48
CA ASN A 152 5.58 30.69 8.79
C ASN A 152 6.22 30.41 7.42
N ASP A 153 6.38 31.44 6.57
CA ASP A 153 7.03 31.32 5.25
C ASP A 153 8.45 30.75 5.33
N LEU A 154 9.21 31.14 6.37
CA LEU A 154 10.53 30.56 6.63
C LEU A 154 10.43 29.09 7.03
N LEU A 155 9.53 28.71 7.94
CA LEU A 155 9.37 27.31 8.34
C LEU A 155 8.94 26.42 7.16
N HIS A 156 8.00 26.87 6.33
CA HIS A 156 7.57 26.18 5.11
C HIS A 156 8.72 25.97 4.12
N LYS A 157 9.59 26.98 3.93
CA LYS A 157 10.72 26.86 2.99
C LYS A 157 11.92 26.12 3.57
N SER A 158 12.03 26.02 4.88
CA SER A 158 13.24 25.50 5.55
C SER A 158 13.14 24.03 5.88
N VAL A 159 11.96 23.52 6.26
CA VAL A 159 11.80 22.14 6.70
C VAL A 159 11.35 21.29 5.52
N ARG A 160 12.31 20.60 4.90
CA ARG A 160 12.07 19.70 3.78
C ARG A 160 12.66 18.33 4.07
N VAL A 161 12.02 17.26 3.64
CA VAL A 161 12.65 15.93 3.65
C VAL A 161 13.53 15.84 2.41
N SER A 162 14.83 15.66 2.61
CA SER A 162 15.83 15.58 1.54
C SER A 162 16.21 14.16 1.17
N ASP A 163 16.11 13.22 2.12
CA ASP A 163 16.46 11.82 1.89
C ASP A 163 15.70 10.87 2.82
N VAL A 164 15.50 9.63 2.36
CA VAL A 164 15.00 8.51 3.16
C VAL A 164 15.88 7.31 2.88
N ARG A 165 16.45 6.73 3.94
CA ARG A 165 17.37 5.61 3.81
C ARG A 165 17.04 4.48 4.76
N SER A 166 16.92 3.28 4.19
CA SER A 166 16.70 2.05 4.95
C SER A 166 17.99 1.49 5.56
N ASN A 167 17.88 0.91 6.75
CA ASN A 167 18.92 0.15 7.43
C ASN A 167 18.35 -1.17 7.97
N PRO A 168 18.36 -2.25 7.17
CA PRO A 168 17.76 -3.53 7.57
C PRO A 168 18.50 -4.22 8.72
N GLN A 169 19.81 -4.00 8.89
CA GLN A 169 20.56 -4.59 10.02
C GLN A 169 20.09 -4.03 11.38
N ALA A 170 19.79 -2.73 11.43
CA ALA A 170 19.21 -2.10 12.63
C ALA A 170 17.68 -2.24 12.68
N GLY A 171 17.05 -2.53 11.53
CA GLY A 171 15.60 -2.49 11.33
C GLY A 171 15.07 -1.06 11.49
N THR A 172 15.77 -0.08 10.96
CA THR A 172 15.45 1.36 11.10
C THR A 172 15.47 2.06 9.74
N MET A 173 14.79 3.20 9.68
CA MET A 173 14.74 4.13 8.56
C MET A 173 15.35 5.45 9.04
N GLU A 174 16.32 5.98 8.32
CA GLU A 174 16.81 7.35 8.54
C GLU A 174 16.06 8.30 7.60
N VAL A 175 15.45 9.34 8.17
CA VAL A 175 14.84 10.43 7.42
C VAL A 175 15.70 11.67 7.60
N GLU A 176 16.17 12.23 6.49
CA GLU A 176 16.98 13.44 6.47
C GLU A 176 16.14 14.66 6.15
N PHE A 177 16.38 15.74 6.89
CA PHE A 177 15.72 17.02 6.71
C PHE A 177 16.72 18.11 6.37
N THR A 178 16.32 18.99 5.45
CA THR A 178 17.05 20.22 5.09
C THR A 178 18.50 19.94 4.72
N ASP A 179 18.70 18.95 3.83
CA ASP A 179 20.02 18.55 3.29
C ASP A 179 21.04 18.17 4.36
N GLY A 180 20.58 17.44 5.38
CA GLY A 180 21.43 16.87 6.43
C GLY A 180 21.51 17.70 7.69
N ALA A 181 20.83 18.85 7.75
CA ALA A 181 20.77 19.67 8.94
C ALA A 181 20.13 18.93 10.13
N ALA A 182 19.15 18.07 9.85
CA ALA A 182 18.56 17.18 10.84
C ALA A 182 18.36 15.77 10.28
N LYS A 183 18.52 14.77 11.15
CA LYS A 183 18.32 13.35 10.86
C LYS A 183 17.49 12.73 11.97
N VAL A 184 16.52 11.91 11.59
CA VAL A 184 15.69 11.15 12.51
C VAL A 184 15.76 9.68 12.16
N GLU A 185 16.18 8.86 13.11
CA GLU A 185 16.18 7.41 12.98
C GLU A 185 14.89 6.85 13.57
N LEU A 186 14.07 6.23 12.72
CA LEU A 186 12.76 5.68 13.04
C LEU A 186 12.78 4.16 12.92
N LYS A 187 12.17 3.48 13.88
CA LYS A 187 11.93 2.04 13.83
C LYS A 187 10.46 1.76 13.56
N PRO A 188 10.08 1.28 12.36
CA PRO A 188 8.70 0.92 12.08
C PRO A 188 8.31 -0.37 12.81
N ARG A 189 7.06 -0.42 13.30
CA ARG A 189 6.48 -1.54 14.04
C ARG A 189 5.00 -1.68 13.72
N ALA A 190 4.58 -2.85 13.26
CA ALA A 190 3.17 -3.25 13.29
C ALA A 190 2.79 -3.57 14.73
N LYS A 191 1.79 -2.86 15.27
CA LYS A 191 1.27 -3.08 16.61
C LYS A 191 -0.21 -2.71 16.66
N ASP A 192 -1.03 -3.58 17.25
CA ASP A 192 -2.46 -3.36 17.45
C ASP A 192 -3.18 -3.05 16.11
N GLY A 193 -2.81 -3.77 15.04
CA GLY A 193 -3.36 -3.61 13.69
C GLY A 193 -2.93 -2.34 12.96
N GLN A 194 -1.99 -1.57 13.51
CA GLN A 194 -1.52 -0.27 12.99
C GLN A 194 -0.01 -0.25 12.81
N ILE A 195 0.48 0.58 11.88
CA ILE A 195 1.91 0.92 11.84
C ILE A 195 2.20 2.01 12.86
N THR A 196 3.22 1.80 13.68
CA THR A 196 3.77 2.78 14.61
C THR A 196 5.25 2.98 14.32
N PHE A 197 5.76 4.19 14.58
CA PHE A 197 7.16 4.51 14.42
C PHE A 197 7.76 4.90 15.78
N GLU A 198 8.83 4.23 16.17
CA GLU A 198 9.58 4.54 17.38
C GLU A 198 10.85 5.30 17.00
N ALA A 199 11.01 6.55 17.45
CA ALA A 199 12.24 7.30 17.24
C ALA A 199 13.37 6.72 18.12
N LYS A 200 14.43 6.21 17.49
CA LYS A 200 15.64 5.72 18.19
C LYS A 200 16.68 6.81 18.42
N GLY A 201 16.64 7.85 17.59
CA GLY A 201 17.48 9.02 17.73
C GLY A 201 16.97 10.15 16.85
N ALA A 202 17.08 11.38 17.34
CA ALA A 202 16.87 12.58 16.56
C ALA A 202 18.05 13.53 16.81
N SER A 203 18.71 13.94 15.73
CA SER A 203 19.85 14.84 15.78
C SER A 203 19.56 16.07 14.93
N VAL A 204 19.79 17.25 15.49
CA VAL A 204 19.74 18.53 14.79
C VAL A 204 21.13 19.15 14.94
N LEU A 205 21.88 19.28 13.85
CA LEU A 205 23.26 19.82 13.85
C LEU A 205 24.21 19.10 14.85
N GLY A 206 23.98 17.80 15.11
CA GLY A 206 24.79 17.01 16.07
C GLY A 206 24.36 17.15 17.53
N LEU A 207 23.29 17.89 17.82
CA LEU A 207 22.69 18.02 19.15
C LEU A 207 21.44 17.14 19.26
N SER A 208 21.30 16.44 20.38
CA SER A 208 20.11 15.64 20.69
C SER A 208 18.87 16.53 20.76
N MET A 209 17.79 16.12 20.09
CA MET A 209 16.54 16.88 20.08
C MET A 209 15.87 16.90 21.48
N PRO A 210 15.36 18.05 21.96
CA PRO A 210 14.59 18.11 23.21
C PRO A 210 13.31 17.26 23.12
N SER A 211 12.99 16.51 24.19
CA SER A 211 11.86 15.56 24.20
C SER A 211 10.51 16.18 23.81
N ALA A 212 10.27 17.45 24.18
CA ALA A 212 9.03 18.16 23.85
C ALA A 212 8.76 18.29 22.34
N VAL A 213 9.80 18.36 21.51
CA VAL A 213 9.64 18.46 20.05
C VAL A 213 9.35 17.08 19.44
N SER A 214 10.01 16.04 19.96
CA SER A 214 9.76 14.64 19.58
C SER A 214 8.33 14.20 19.91
N ASP A 215 7.81 14.60 21.07
CA ASP A 215 6.44 14.30 21.49
C ASP A 215 5.40 14.93 20.55
N ALA A 216 5.61 16.20 20.16
CA ALA A 216 4.71 16.91 19.23
C ALA A 216 4.70 16.29 17.83
N LEU A 217 5.89 15.92 17.30
CA LEU A 217 6.01 15.23 16.01
C LEU A 217 5.35 13.84 16.05
N THR A 218 5.55 13.10 17.14
CA THR A 218 4.93 11.77 17.33
C THR A 218 3.40 11.88 17.35
N GLN A 219 2.85 12.93 17.96
CA GLN A 219 1.42 13.14 18.03
C GLN A 219 0.83 13.53 16.66
N ALA A 220 1.53 14.35 15.88
CA ALA A 220 1.16 14.67 14.51
C ALA A 220 1.20 13.44 13.59
N LEU A 221 2.25 12.60 13.69
CA LEU A 221 2.37 11.35 12.92
C LEU A 221 1.29 10.33 13.29
N LYS A 222 0.88 10.24 14.56
CA LYS A 222 -0.24 9.40 14.99
C LYS A 222 -1.58 9.85 14.42
N GLN A 223 -1.79 11.16 14.28
CA GLN A 223 -2.98 11.70 13.62
C GLN A 223 -2.93 11.51 12.11
N ALA A 224 -1.73 11.59 11.51
CA ALA A 224 -1.49 11.32 10.10
C ALA A 224 -1.77 9.87 9.70
N ALA A 225 -1.40 8.93 10.58
CA ALA A 225 -1.44 7.51 10.28
C ALA A 225 -2.87 6.99 10.05
N GLY A 226 -3.90 7.68 10.58
CA GLY A 226 -5.30 7.29 10.42
C GLY A 226 -5.60 5.87 10.89
N SER A 227 -6.88 5.50 10.89
CA SER A 227 -7.30 4.11 10.99
C SER A 227 -7.79 3.68 9.62
N ILE A 228 -7.29 2.55 9.12
CA ILE A 228 -7.80 1.93 7.90
C ILE A 228 -9.12 1.23 8.29
N ASP A 229 -10.26 1.82 7.95
CA ASP A 229 -11.59 1.39 8.39
C ASP A 229 -12.27 0.44 7.37
N VAL A 230 -11.46 -0.32 6.62
CA VAL A 230 -11.93 -1.21 5.54
C VAL A 230 -11.63 -2.68 5.83
N GLY A 231 -11.68 -3.07 7.12
CA GLY A 231 -11.48 -4.47 7.54
C GLY A 231 -10.04 -5.00 7.39
N LEU A 232 -9.07 -4.14 7.06
CA LEU A 232 -7.65 -4.48 6.96
C LEU A 232 -6.88 -4.01 8.18
N SER A 233 -5.86 -4.78 8.54
CA SER A 233 -4.99 -4.49 9.67
C SER A 233 -3.53 -4.78 9.32
N PHE A 234 -2.62 -3.96 9.84
CA PHE A 234 -1.19 -4.20 9.63
C PHE A 234 -0.71 -5.37 10.47
N LYS A 235 -0.28 -6.43 9.80
CA LYS A 235 0.25 -7.65 10.40
C LYS A 235 1.75 -7.53 10.67
N LYS A 236 2.50 -6.97 9.71
CA LYS A 236 3.96 -6.91 9.78
C LYS A 236 4.54 -5.76 8.98
N VAL A 237 5.68 -5.26 9.47
CA VAL A 237 6.55 -4.34 8.72
C VAL A 237 7.98 -4.83 8.83
N THR A 238 8.68 -4.89 7.70
CA THR A 238 10.08 -5.32 7.62
C THR A 238 10.87 -4.26 6.85
N VAL A 239 11.96 -3.75 7.44
CA VAL A 239 12.88 -2.87 6.71
C VAL A 239 13.72 -3.72 5.76
N LEU A 240 13.80 -3.30 4.50
CA LEU A 240 14.57 -3.91 3.41
C LEU A 240 15.84 -3.09 3.13
N ASP A 241 16.66 -3.50 2.16
CA ASP A 241 17.87 -2.74 1.78
C ASP A 241 17.52 -1.41 1.09
N ASP A 242 16.45 -1.41 0.30
CA ASP A 242 16.02 -0.30 -0.55
C ASP A 242 14.63 0.25 -0.17
N GLY A 243 14.11 -0.07 1.02
CA GLY A 243 12.78 0.35 1.41
C GLY A 243 12.22 -0.39 2.62
N MET A 244 10.91 -0.58 2.64
CA MET A 244 10.25 -1.45 3.62
C MET A 244 9.16 -2.30 2.98
N SER A 245 9.03 -3.54 3.44
CA SER A 245 7.91 -4.42 3.13
C SER A 245 6.82 -4.26 4.18
N VAL A 246 5.58 -4.17 3.74
CA VAL A 246 4.39 -4.05 4.58
C VAL A 246 3.43 -5.19 4.28
N GLU A 247 2.97 -5.87 5.32
CA GLU A 247 1.99 -6.96 5.25
C GLU A 247 0.72 -6.54 5.99
N LEU A 248 -0.41 -6.60 5.29
CA LEU A 248 -1.74 -6.36 5.81
C LEU A 248 -2.55 -7.67 5.76
N GLU A 249 -3.37 -7.89 6.76
CA GLU A 249 -4.36 -8.97 6.80
C GLU A 249 -5.75 -8.43 7.08
N GLY A 250 -6.77 -9.06 6.51
CA GLY A 250 -8.16 -8.75 6.78
C GLY A 250 -9.03 -9.99 6.82
N HIS A 251 -10.16 -9.85 7.51
CA HIS A 251 -11.18 -10.89 7.61
C HIS A 251 -12.56 -10.33 7.25
N ASP A 252 -13.34 -11.08 6.48
CA ASP A 252 -14.66 -10.70 5.99
C ASP A 252 -14.66 -9.30 5.32
N VAL A 253 -13.69 -9.07 4.44
CA VAL A 253 -13.45 -7.79 3.77
C VAL A 253 -14.32 -7.65 2.52
N ASP A 254 -15.07 -6.56 2.43
CA ASP A 254 -15.82 -6.23 1.21
C ASP A 254 -14.88 -5.59 0.17
N LEU A 255 -14.60 -6.33 -0.91
CA LEU A 255 -13.71 -5.87 -1.98
C LEU A 255 -14.29 -4.68 -2.77
N ASN A 256 -15.61 -4.50 -2.73
CA ASN A 256 -16.27 -3.35 -3.35
C ASN A 256 -15.96 -2.06 -2.58
N GLU A 257 -15.77 -2.13 -1.26
CA GLU A 257 -15.38 -0.98 -0.44
C GLU A 257 -13.91 -0.58 -0.71
N LEU A 258 -13.01 -1.56 -0.87
CA LEU A 258 -11.60 -1.31 -1.20
C LEU A 258 -11.41 -0.58 -2.53
N SER A 259 -12.27 -0.88 -3.51
CA SER A 259 -12.19 -0.28 -4.84
C SER A 259 -12.89 1.08 -4.93
N ALA A 260 -13.94 1.30 -4.12
CA ALA A 260 -14.64 2.59 -4.00
C ALA A 260 -13.78 3.65 -3.29
N GLU A 261 -12.85 3.24 -2.42
CA GLU A 261 -11.98 4.12 -1.63
C GLU A 261 -10.56 4.25 -2.22
N ASN A 262 -10.37 3.99 -3.51
CA ASN A 262 -9.14 4.29 -4.30
C ASN A 262 -8.73 5.79 -4.32
N ASN A 263 -9.22 6.58 -3.37
CA ASN A 263 -8.71 7.87 -2.94
C ASN A 263 -7.71 7.68 -1.78
N PHE A 264 -6.72 6.77 -1.92
CA PHE A 264 -5.58 6.65 -0.99
C PHE A 264 -4.59 7.85 -1.08
N GLY A 265 -4.99 8.93 -1.74
CA GLY A 265 -4.40 10.25 -1.56
C GLY A 265 -5.22 11.06 -0.54
N PRO A 266 -4.64 12.05 0.17
CA PRO A 266 -5.44 12.91 1.03
C PRO A 266 -6.65 13.44 0.24
N SER A 267 -7.84 13.26 0.81
CA SER A 267 -9.02 13.97 0.32
C SER A 267 -8.70 15.46 0.41
N ILE A 268 -8.53 16.09 -0.76
CA ILE A 268 -8.36 17.54 -0.91
C ILE A 268 -9.59 18.27 -0.41
#